data_AF-A0A818A017-F1
#
_entry.id   AF-A0A818A017-F1
#
_cell.length_a   1.000
_cell.length_b   1.000
_cell.length_c   1.000
_cell.angle_alpha   90.00
_cell.angle_beta   90.00
_cell.angle_gamma   90.00
#
_symmetry.space_group_name_H-M   'P 1'
#
loop_
_entity.id
_entity.type
_entity.pdbx_description
1 polymer ?
#
loop_
_entity_poly.entity_id
_entity_poly.type
_entity_poly.pdbx_seq_one_letter_code
_entity_poly.pdbx_strand_id
1 'polypeptide(L)'
;MDIKFEEQLNDDQFSNAAENISTPSIEEHLHVKQSAKEELNAVFMVLHMEKIRDDRRQKKIREQVDSVYRYMQYLCGLLEDKDFNEVIDPNPHSISINESNQILQGVKELFKQSTWQEQIHLMTIAPHNWGRIELSQWFGSTDHHAREAILLRQDQYVLAYPEYCRGNMTLAEETIVSVVQFYLQDGVSRISSNTKDVLKINGELVPVRFMEMPIREALRTFYEDNPTVKIGKSIFYCIRLRQVKITCPQDTCMCQVHENMYFLLQAGGFLMDK
;
A
#
# COMPACT_ATOMS: atom_id res chain seq x y z
N MET A 1 11.31 -68.06 -47.25
CA MET A 1 11.89 -68.47 -48.55
C MET A 1 13.20 -67.73 -48.67
N ASP A 2 14.27 -68.51 -48.76
CA ASP A 2 15.51 -68.09 -49.40
C ASP A 2 15.24 -67.42 -50.76
N ILE A 3 16.28 -66.74 -51.25
CA ILE A 3 16.84 -66.75 -52.62
C ILE A 3 17.37 -65.33 -52.87
N LYS A 4 18.66 -65.10 -52.59
CA LYS A 4 19.85 -65.37 -53.43
C LYS A 4 19.99 -64.39 -54.59
N PHE A 5 21.18 -63.79 -54.72
CA PHE A 5 22.11 -63.86 -55.86
C PHE A 5 23.20 -62.79 -55.63
N GLU A 6 24.39 -63.14 -55.12
CA GLU A 6 25.57 -63.59 -55.90
C GLU A 6 25.85 -62.61 -57.06
N GLU A 7 26.76 -61.64 -56.91
CA GLU A 7 28.22 -61.78 -56.78
C GLU A 7 28.81 -62.65 -57.88
N GLN A 8 29.71 -62.08 -58.69
CA GLN A 8 30.86 -62.80 -59.22
C GLN A 8 31.85 -61.82 -59.86
N LEU A 9 33.09 -61.87 -59.38
CA LEU A 9 34.23 -62.35 -60.16
C LEU A 9 35.40 -62.67 -59.20
N ASN A 10 35.50 -63.95 -58.84
CA ASN A 10 36.64 -64.89 -58.89
C ASN A 10 38.07 -64.33 -59.05
N ASP A 11 39.13 -64.97 -58.55
CA ASP A 11 39.34 -66.17 -57.73
C ASP A 11 40.83 -66.17 -57.31
N ASP A 12 41.12 -66.92 -56.23
CA ASP A 12 42.39 -67.62 -55.95
C ASP A 12 43.63 -66.79 -55.54
N GLN A 13 44.38 -67.11 -54.46
CA GLN A 13 44.54 -68.37 -53.73
C GLN A 13 45.21 -68.15 -52.35
N PHE A 14 44.63 -68.78 -51.32
CA PHE A 14 45.25 -69.58 -50.22
C PHE A 14 46.54 -69.07 -49.53
N SER A 15 46.52 -68.58 -48.28
CA SER A 15 46.28 -69.24 -46.97
C SER A 15 47.56 -69.63 -46.20
N ASN A 16 47.56 -69.29 -44.90
CA ASN A 16 48.31 -69.81 -43.74
C ASN A 16 49.08 -68.67 -43.04
N ALA A 17 48.51 -68.05 -42.00
CA ALA A 17 48.36 -68.54 -40.63
C ALA A 17 49.70 -68.61 -39.86
N ALA A 18 49.68 -67.97 -38.69
CA ALA A 18 50.65 -67.99 -37.59
C ALA A 18 51.74 -66.89 -37.58
N GLU A 19 51.64 -66.08 -36.51
CA GLU A 19 52.73 -65.56 -35.69
C GLU A 19 53.58 -64.38 -36.21
N ASN A 20 53.22 -63.17 -35.76
CA ASN A 20 54.08 -62.43 -34.82
C ASN A 20 53.33 -61.22 -34.23
N ILE A 21 52.81 -61.42 -33.02
CA ILE A 21 52.27 -60.39 -32.14
C ILE A 21 53.46 -59.59 -31.61
N SER A 22 53.64 -58.36 -32.10
CA SER A 22 54.52 -57.38 -31.47
C SER A 22 53.81 -56.85 -30.22
N THR A 23 54.06 -57.48 -29.08
CA THR A 23 53.70 -56.94 -27.77
C THR A 23 54.37 -55.56 -27.60
N PRO A 24 53.65 -54.50 -27.20
CA PRO A 24 54.32 -53.27 -26.77
C PRO A 24 55.17 -53.61 -25.55
N SER A 25 56.43 -53.17 -25.58
CA SER A 25 57.41 -53.39 -24.53
C SER A 25 56.80 -53.06 -23.16
N ILE A 26 57.02 -53.96 -22.19
CA ILE A 26 56.63 -53.78 -20.78
C ILE A 26 57.11 -52.41 -20.24
N GLU A 27 58.17 -51.84 -20.83
CA GLU A 27 58.72 -50.53 -20.48
C GLU A 27 57.82 -49.35 -20.87
N GLU A 28 57.12 -49.38 -22.01
CA GLU A 28 56.21 -48.27 -22.42
C GLU A 28 54.97 -48.20 -21.52
N HIS A 29 54.39 -49.36 -21.16
CA HIS A 29 53.31 -49.40 -20.19
C HIS A 29 53.77 -49.03 -18.76
N LEU A 30 55.02 -49.30 -18.40
CA LEU A 30 55.60 -48.84 -17.12
C LEU A 30 55.81 -47.33 -17.12
N HIS A 31 56.29 -46.75 -18.22
CA HIS A 31 56.58 -45.32 -18.33
C HIS A 31 55.30 -44.47 -18.32
N VAL A 32 54.24 -44.93 -18.99
CA VAL A 32 52.92 -44.27 -18.95
C VAL A 32 52.28 -44.39 -17.56
N LYS A 33 52.41 -45.55 -16.89
CA LYS A 33 51.93 -45.72 -15.50
C LYS A 33 52.74 -44.91 -14.49
N GLN A 34 54.04 -44.73 -14.70
CA GLN A 34 54.90 -43.89 -13.86
C GLN A 34 54.56 -42.40 -14.06
N SER A 35 54.40 -41.95 -15.31
CA SER A 35 53.96 -40.58 -15.62
C SER A 35 52.59 -40.26 -15.02
N ALA A 36 51.61 -41.15 -15.17
CA ALA A 36 50.29 -40.97 -14.58
C ALA A 36 50.31 -40.97 -13.03
N LYS A 37 51.23 -41.74 -12.43
CA LYS A 37 51.44 -41.77 -10.96
C LYS A 37 52.10 -40.48 -10.46
N GLU A 38 53.01 -39.90 -11.23
CA GLU A 38 53.64 -38.61 -10.93
C GLU A 38 52.63 -37.46 -11.02
N GLU A 39 51.77 -37.45 -12.04
CA GLU A 39 50.69 -36.47 -12.17
C GLU A 39 49.67 -36.58 -11.03
N LEU A 40 49.25 -37.81 -10.67
CA LEU A 40 48.36 -38.04 -9.52
C LEU A 40 49.00 -37.62 -8.19
N ASN A 41 50.30 -37.86 -8.00
CA ASN A 41 51.02 -37.40 -6.82
C ASN A 41 51.13 -35.86 -6.77
N ALA A 42 51.33 -35.22 -7.93
CA ALA A 42 51.34 -33.76 -8.02
C ALA A 42 49.97 -33.16 -7.65
N VAL A 43 48.88 -33.73 -8.19
CA VAL A 43 47.51 -33.31 -7.84
C VAL A 43 47.21 -33.54 -6.36
N PHE A 44 47.61 -34.68 -5.80
CA PHE A 44 47.44 -34.99 -4.37
C PHE A 44 48.21 -34.00 -3.47
N MET A 45 49.44 -33.65 -3.84
CA MET A 45 50.24 -32.66 -3.11
C MET A 45 49.61 -31.26 -3.15
N VAL A 46 49.03 -30.84 -4.28
CA VAL A 46 48.31 -29.57 -4.40
C VAL A 46 47.07 -29.55 -3.49
N LEU A 47 46.24 -30.60 -3.53
CA LEU A 47 45.05 -30.71 -2.68
C LEU A 47 45.40 -30.76 -1.18
N HIS A 48 46.49 -31.44 -0.82
CA HIS A 48 46.97 -31.49 0.57
C HIS A 48 47.47 -30.11 1.05
N MET A 49 48.15 -29.35 0.18
CA MET A 49 48.59 -27.98 0.47
C MET A 49 47.40 -27.01 0.61
N GLU A 50 46.35 -27.17 -0.20
CA GLU A 50 45.10 -26.40 -0.06
C GLU A 50 44.39 -26.71 1.25
N LYS A 51 44.29 -27.98 1.64
CA LYS A 51 43.71 -28.39 2.93
C LYS A 51 44.47 -27.81 4.12
N ILE A 52 45.81 -27.83 4.09
CA ILE A 52 46.65 -27.19 5.12
C ILE A 52 46.41 -25.67 5.16
N ARG A 53 46.19 -25.03 4.00
CA ARG A 53 45.93 -23.59 3.92
C ARG A 53 44.58 -23.24 4.54
N ASP A 54 43.55 -24.05 4.28
CA ASP A 54 42.22 -23.88 4.86
C ASP A 54 42.22 -24.14 6.37
N ASP A 55 42.94 -25.16 6.85
CA ASP A 55 43.10 -25.41 8.29
C ASP A 55 43.82 -24.26 9.00
N ARG A 56 44.84 -23.67 8.38
CA ARG A 56 45.52 -22.46 8.90
C ARG A 56 44.58 -21.25 8.92
N ARG A 57 43.73 -21.09 7.91
CA ARG A 57 42.73 -20.01 7.86
C ARG A 57 41.67 -20.18 8.93
N GLN A 58 41.14 -21.39 9.11
CA GLN A 58 40.19 -21.71 10.17
C GLN A 58 40.79 -21.54 11.57
N LYS A 59 42.07 -21.88 11.75
CA LYS A 59 42.78 -21.65 13.02
C LYS A 59 42.87 -20.16 13.37
N LYS A 60 43.23 -19.31 12.40
CA LYS A 60 43.25 -17.84 12.61
C LYS A 60 41.87 -17.28 12.97
N ILE A 61 40.81 -17.76 12.32
CA ILE A 61 39.43 -17.34 12.64
C ILE A 61 39.07 -17.75 14.06
N ARG A 62 39.39 -18.98 14.49
CA ARG A 62 39.16 -19.44 15.88
C ARG A 62 39.92 -18.58 16.89
N GLU A 63 41.19 -18.28 16.64
CA GLU A 63 42.00 -17.41 17.50
C GLU A 63 41.41 -15.99 17.62
N GLN A 64 40.86 -15.44 16.52
CA GLN A 64 40.17 -14.16 16.54
C GLN A 64 38.87 -14.22 17.35
N VAL A 65 38.05 -15.25 17.15
CA VAL A 65 36.80 -15.46 17.90
C VAL A 65 37.09 -15.63 19.39
N ASP A 66 38.11 -16.39 19.77
CA ASP A 66 38.52 -16.57 21.16
C ASP A 66 39.01 -15.26 21.78
N SER A 67 39.70 -14.41 21.01
CA SER A 67 40.13 -13.09 21.49
C SER A 67 38.94 -12.17 21.79
N VAL A 68 37.91 -12.21 20.92
CA VAL A 68 36.67 -11.46 21.10
C VAL A 68 35.90 -12.00 22.31
N TYR A 69 35.84 -13.32 22.48
CA TYR A 69 35.15 -13.94 23.61
C TYR A 69 35.82 -13.59 24.94
N ARG A 70 37.16 -13.58 24.99
CA ARG A 70 37.92 -13.12 26.18
C ARG A 70 37.70 -11.64 26.45
N TYR A 71 37.68 -10.80 25.43
CA TYR A 71 37.38 -9.38 25.59
C TYR A 71 35.94 -9.16 26.09
N MET A 72 34.98 -9.92 25.57
CA MET A 72 33.59 -9.88 26.00
C MET A 72 33.44 -10.35 27.45
N GLN A 73 34.11 -11.42 27.85
CA GLN A 73 34.15 -11.88 29.24
C GLN A 73 34.80 -10.86 30.18
N TYR A 74 35.87 -10.20 29.74
CA TYR A 74 36.49 -9.10 30.49
C TYR A 74 35.53 -7.92 30.67
N LEU A 75 34.80 -7.53 29.63
CA LEU A 75 33.77 -6.48 29.72
C LEU A 75 32.61 -6.88 30.63
N CYS A 76 32.15 -8.14 30.57
CA CYS A 76 31.11 -8.65 31.45
C CYS A 76 31.59 -8.67 32.92
N GLY A 77 32.82 -9.10 33.20
CA GLY A 77 33.39 -9.04 34.56
C GLY A 77 33.51 -7.60 35.08
N LEU A 78 33.89 -6.65 34.22
CA LEU A 78 33.90 -5.22 34.54
C LEU A 78 32.52 -4.62 34.83
N LEU A 79 31.45 -5.26 34.34
CA LEU A 79 30.07 -4.86 34.61
C LEU A 79 29.52 -5.55 35.87
N GLU A 80 30.04 -6.72 36.24
CA GLU A 80 29.66 -7.46 37.46
C GLU A 80 30.34 -6.90 38.73
N ASP A 81 31.55 -6.35 38.63
CA ASP A 81 32.26 -5.69 39.76
C ASP A 81 31.74 -4.27 40.06
N LYS A 82 30.83 -3.74 39.25
CA LYS A 82 30.06 -2.55 39.61
C LYS A 82 28.85 -2.99 40.42
N ASP A 83 29.08 -3.15 41.72
CA ASP A 83 28.00 -3.11 42.70
C ASP A 83 27.02 -2.00 42.32
N PHE A 84 25.75 -2.39 42.18
CA PHE A 84 24.57 -1.54 42.00
C PHE A 84 24.30 -0.66 43.23
N ASN A 85 25.34 -0.12 43.87
CA ASN A 85 25.19 0.93 44.86
C ASN A 85 24.99 2.24 44.10
N GLU A 86 23.70 2.52 43.89
CA GLU A 86 23.11 3.85 43.83
C GLU A 86 23.99 4.88 43.13
N VAL A 87 23.85 4.93 41.80
CA VAL A 87 23.90 6.22 41.14
C VAL A 87 22.73 7.01 41.71
N ILE A 88 22.97 7.70 42.83
CA ILE A 88 22.08 8.75 43.33
C ILE A 88 22.12 9.80 42.22
N ASP A 89 21.15 9.70 41.32
CA ASP A 89 20.84 10.74 40.37
C ASP A 89 20.60 12.01 41.19
N PRO A 90 21.39 13.08 41.02
CA PRO A 90 21.25 14.31 41.81
C PRO A 90 19.96 15.07 41.48
N ASN A 91 19.06 14.51 40.67
CA ASN A 91 17.77 15.08 40.37
C ASN A 91 16.79 14.85 41.56
N PRO A 92 16.38 15.90 42.30
CA PRO A 92 15.43 15.79 43.42
C PRO A 92 14.00 15.40 43.01
N HIS A 93 13.79 15.10 41.73
CA HIS A 93 12.51 14.72 41.12
C HIS A 93 12.56 13.36 40.42
N SER A 94 13.48 12.46 40.78
CA SER A 94 13.52 11.10 40.22
C SER A 94 12.23 10.33 40.60
N ILE A 95 11.35 10.16 39.63
CA ILE A 95 10.12 9.36 39.79
C ILE A 95 10.53 7.89 39.94
N SER A 96 10.00 7.21 40.96
CA SER A 96 10.25 5.78 41.13
C SER A 96 9.62 4.98 39.97
N ILE A 97 10.17 3.80 39.68
CA ILE A 97 9.63 2.91 38.63
C ILE A 97 8.14 2.61 38.89
N ASN A 98 7.75 2.48 40.15
CA ASN A 98 6.36 2.24 40.55
C ASN A 98 5.45 3.44 40.21
N GLU A 99 5.86 4.65 40.55
CA GLU A 99 5.10 5.87 40.23
C GLU A 99 5.00 6.08 38.71
N SER A 100 6.07 5.80 37.96
CA SER A 100 6.05 5.84 36.49
C SER A 100 5.00 4.87 35.92
N ASN A 101 4.95 3.64 36.44
CA ASN A 101 3.97 2.66 35.99
C ASN A 101 2.53 3.07 36.32
N GLN A 102 2.31 3.70 37.48
CA GLN A 102 1.00 4.25 37.85
C GLN A 102 0.55 5.35 36.88
N ILE A 103 1.45 6.26 36.49
CA ILE A 103 1.16 7.32 35.51
C ILE A 103 0.81 6.69 34.15
N LEU A 104 1.61 5.74 33.66
CA LEU A 104 1.35 5.06 32.38
C LEU A 104 0.03 4.30 32.38
N GLN A 105 -0.33 3.68 33.50
CA GLN A 105 -1.62 3.02 33.66
C GLN A 105 -2.77 4.03 33.64
N GLY A 106 -2.63 5.17 34.35
CA GLY A 106 -3.60 6.26 34.31
C GLY A 106 -3.84 6.79 32.89
N VAL A 107 -2.78 6.94 32.09
CA VAL A 107 -2.89 7.33 30.67
C VAL A 107 -3.67 6.29 29.86
N LYS A 108 -3.45 4.99 30.10
CA LYS A 108 -4.22 3.91 29.43
C LYS A 108 -5.68 3.91 29.84
N GLU A 109 -5.99 4.20 31.09
CA GLU A 109 -7.35 4.29 31.60
C GLU A 109 -8.08 5.50 31.01
N LEU A 110 -7.42 6.67 30.95
CA LEU A 110 -7.93 7.85 30.28
C LEU A 110 -8.22 7.56 28.80
N PHE A 111 -7.27 6.95 28.09
CA PHE A 111 -7.43 6.60 26.67
C PHE A 111 -8.69 5.78 26.38
N LYS A 112 -9.05 4.83 27.26
CA LYS A 112 -10.25 4.00 27.11
C LYS A 112 -11.56 4.77 27.28
N GLN A 113 -11.56 5.83 28.10
CA GLN A 113 -12.74 6.65 28.39
C GLN A 113 -12.86 7.83 27.43
N SER A 114 -11.76 8.21 26.79
CA SER A 114 -11.63 9.35 25.89
C SER A 114 -12.35 9.20 24.56
N THR A 115 -12.69 10.34 23.98
CA THR A 115 -13.19 10.44 22.60
C THR A 115 -12.09 10.14 21.57
N TRP A 116 -12.48 9.93 20.31
CA TRP A 116 -11.53 9.67 19.21
C TRP A 116 -10.42 10.73 19.08
N GLN A 117 -10.76 12.02 19.27
CA GLN A 117 -9.82 13.13 19.13
C GLN A 117 -8.81 13.12 20.28
N GLU A 118 -9.31 12.94 21.49
CA GLU A 118 -8.50 12.82 22.70
C GLU A 118 -7.61 11.58 22.65
N GLN A 119 -8.08 10.48 22.07
CA GLN A 119 -7.26 9.28 21.86
C GLN A 119 -6.05 9.58 20.99
N ILE A 120 -6.23 10.25 19.84
CA ILE A 120 -5.12 10.63 18.95
C ILE A 120 -4.18 11.61 19.67
N HIS A 121 -4.74 12.59 20.36
CA HIS A 121 -3.99 13.55 21.17
C HIS A 121 -3.11 12.85 22.23
N LEU A 122 -3.67 11.93 23.01
CA LEU A 122 -2.92 11.17 24.03
C LEU A 122 -1.84 10.27 23.40
N MET A 123 -2.10 9.71 22.22
CA MET A 123 -1.12 8.87 21.51
C MET A 123 0.12 9.65 21.06
N THR A 124 0.05 10.98 20.94
CA THR A 124 1.23 11.81 20.61
C THR A 124 2.28 11.85 21.73
N ILE A 125 1.93 11.48 22.98
CA ILE A 125 2.86 11.39 24.12
C ILE A 125 3.91 10.30 23.91
N ALA A 126 3.60 9.31 23.08
CA ALA A 126 4.50 8.18 22.89
C ALA A 126 5.89 8.60 22.40
N PRO A 127 6.91 7.75 22.62
CA PRO A 127 8.26 7.99 22.12
C PRO A 127 8.33 8.14 20.58
N HIS A 128 9.32 8.89 20.11
CA HIS A 128 9.50 9.18 18.68
C HIS A 128 9.99 7.97 17.88
N ASN A 129 10.71 7.06 18.53
CA ASN A 129 11.20 5.82 17.95
C ASN A 129 10.09 4.76 17.78
N TRP A 130 8.89 4.98 18.32
CA TRP A 130 7.80 4.03 18.17
C TRP A 130 7.15 4.13 16.79
N GLY A 131 7.06 2.98 16.12
CA GLY A 131 6.34 2.81 14.88
C GLY A 131 4.83 2.66 15.08
N ARG A 132 4.08 2.71 13.96
CA ARG A 132 2.61 2.56 13.94
C ARG A 132 2.12 1.29 14.66
N ILE A 133 2.81 0.16 14.42
CA ILE A 133 2.45 -1.15 14.97
C ILE A 133 2.61 -1.15 16.50
N GLU A 134 3.76 -0.68 17.00
CA GLU A 134 4.07 -0.64 18.44
C GLU A 134 3.09 0.26 19.18
N LEU A 135 2.79 1.42 18.61
CA LEU A 135 1.84 2.39 19.13
C LEU A 135 0.42 1.80 19.21
N SER A 136 -0.03 1.17 18.13
CA SER A 136 -1.34 0.50 18.05
C SER A 136 -1.44 -0.62 19.07
N GLN A 137 -0.41 -1.45 19.22
CA GLN A 137 -0.39 -2.55 20.19
C GLN A 137 -0.39 -2.06 21.63
N TRP A 138 0.38 -1.02 21.95
CA TRP A 138 0.49 -0.53 23.33
C TRP A 138 -0.81 0.12 23.83
N PHE A 139 -1.46 0.92 22.98
CA PHE A 139 -2.73 1.60 23.28
C PHE A 139 -3.97 0.73 22.98
N GLY A 140 -3.82 -0.35 22.21
CA GLY A 140 -4.94 -1.18 21.75
C GLY A 140 -5.84 -0.48 20.73
N SER A 141 -5.27 0.38 19.88
CA SER A 141 -6.01 1.22 18.92
C SER A 141 -5.82 0.76 17.47
N THR A 142 -6.55 1.39 16.53
CA THR A 142 -6.43 1.07 15.10
C THR A 142 -5.14 1.65 14.50
N ASP A 143 -4.63 1.04 13.42
CA ASP A 143 -3.47 1.56 12.69
C ASP A 143 -3.69 3.01 12.19
N HIS A 144 -4.94 3.36 11.86
CA HIS A 144 -5.31 4.71 11.46
C HIS A 144 -5.01 5.75 12.54
N HIS A 145 -5.43 5.50 13.79
CA HIS A 145 -5.17 6.42 14.91
C HIS A 145 -3.67 6.55 15.16
N ALA A 146 -2.94 5.43 15.04
CA ALA A 146 -1.51 5.43 15.22
C ALA A 146 -0.79 6.25 14.15
N ARG A 147 -1.21 6.13 12.89
CA ARG A 147 -0.71 6.94 11.79
C ARG A 147 -1.00 8.42 12.01
N GLU A 148 -2.24 8.76 12.35
CA GLU A 148 -2.62 10.16 12.58
C GLU A 148 -1.89 10.79 13.76
N ALA A 149 -1.72 10.08 14.87
CA ALA A 149 -0.96 10.57 16.02
C ALA A 149 0.51 10.83 15.66
N ILE A 150 1.14 9.96 14.86
CA ILE A 150 2.51 10.17 14.40
C ILE A 150 2.62 11.41 13.50
N LEU A 151 1.68 11.57 12.55
CA LEU A 151 1.64 12.73 11.67
C LEU A 151 1.41 14.02 12.45
N LEU A 152 0.45 14.00 13.38
CA LEU A 152 0.11 15.15 14.21
C LEU A 152 1.29 15.57 15.09
N ARG A 153 2.01 14.61 15.68
CA ARG A 153 3.22 14.87 16.46
C ARG A 153 4.34 15.47 15.61
N GLN A 154 4.48 15.05 14.35
CA GLN A 154 5.48 15.59 13.44
C GLN A 154 5.20 17.05 13.04
N ASP A 155 3.93 17.43 12.95
CA ASP A 155 3.51 18.77 12.51
C ASP A 155 3.41 19.77 13.68
N GLN A 156 2.77 19.36 14.79
CA GLN A 156 2.34 20.27 15.85
C GLN A 156 2.89 19.96 17.26
N TYR A 157 3.79 18.99 17.42
CA TYR A 157 4.41 18.56 18.69
C TYR A 157 3.57 17.58 19.56
N VAL A 158 4.14 17.21 20.72
CA VAL A 158 3.54 16.29 21.70
C VAL A 158 2.34 16.96 22.39
N LEU A 159 1.26 16.21 22.61
CA LEU A 159 -0.04 16.68 23.10
C LEU A 159 -0.69 17.72 22.17
N ALA A 160 -0.46 17.63 20.87
CA ALA A 160 -1.24 18.39 19.90
C ALA A 160 -2.68 17.83 19.80
N TYR A 161 -3.65 18.72 19.60
CA TYR A 161 -5.04 18.32 19.36
C TYR A 161 -5.28 18.19 17.86
N PRO A 162 -5.91 17.11 17.37
CA PRO A 162 -6.20 16.98 15.95
C PRO A 162 -7.17 18.08 15.51
N GLU A 163 -6.73 18.93 14.60
CA GLU A 163 -7.59 19.92 13.99
C GLU A 163 -8.67 19.24 13.18
N TYR A 164 -9.92 19.50 13.57
CA TYR A 164 -11.05 18.88 12.95
C TYR A 164 -11.60 19.77 11.84
N CYS A 165 -11.21 19.49 10.61
CA CYS A 165 -11.82 20.11 9.42
C CYS A 165 -13.19 19.48 9.15
N ARG A 166 -14.18 19.68 10.04
CA ARG A 166 -15.58 19.34 9.73
C ARG A 166 -16.09 20.34 8.70
N GLY A 167 -16.16 19.92 7.44
CA GLY A 167 -17.25 20.22 6.49
C GLY A 167 -17.58 21.68 6.16
N ASN A 168 -16.89 22.67 6.71
CA ASN A 168 -17.24 24.07 6.60
C ASN A 168 -16.08 24.86 5.99
N MET A 169 -15.42 24.30 4.96
CA MET A 169 -14.58 25.16 4.13
C MET A 169 -15.54 26.11 3.42
N THR A 170 -15.55 27.36 3.88
CA THR A 170 -16.35 28.42 3.28
C THR A 170 -15.90 28.53 1.84
N LEU A 171 -16.80 28.19 0.92
CA LEU A 171 -16.53 28.31 -0.51
C LEU A 171 -16.27 29.79 -0.80
N ALA A 172 -15.26 30.08 -1.62
CA ALA A 172 -14.97 31.45 -1.99
C ALA A 172 -16.21 32.08 -2.64
N GLU A 173 -16.53 33.32 -2.27
CA GLU A 173 -17.74 34.01 -2.74
C GLU A 173 -17.79 34.08 -4.27
N GLU A 174 -16.64 34.28 -4.91
CA GLU A 174 -16.48 34.23 -6.37
C GLU A 174 -16.98 32.92 -6.99
N THR A 175 -16.74 31.80 -6.31
CA THR A 175 -17.17 30.48 -6.77
C THR A 175 -18.66 30.31 -6.61
N ILE A 176 -19.23 30.81 -5.50
CA ILE A 176 -20.68 30.80 -5.27
C ILE A 176 -21.39 31.59 -6.37
N VAL A 177 -20.92 32.81 -6.65
CA VAL A 177 -21.47 33.66 -7.71
C VAL A 177 -21.38 32.97 -9.07
N SER A 178 -20.26 32.33 -9.38
CA SER A 178 -20.08 31.59 -10.63
C SER A 178 -21.07 30.43 -10.78
N VAL A 179 -21.30 29.65 -9.71
CA VAL A 179 -22.29 28.56 -9.71
C VAL A 179 -23.71 29.09 -9.85
N VAL A 180 -24.03 30.20 -9.17
CA VAL A 180 -25.34 30.84 -9.26
C VAL A 180 -25.61 31.33 -10.69
N GLN A 181 -24.63 31.98 -11.32
CA GLN A 181 -24.72 32.42 -12.72
C GLN A 181 -24.90 31.23 -13.67
N PHE A 182 -24.16 30.15 -13.47
CA PHE A 182 -24.30 28.93 -14.25
C PHE A 182 -25.72 28.35 -14.20
N TYR A 183 -26.34 28.31 -13.02
CA TYR A 183 -27.74 27.85 -12.90
C TYR A 183 -28.74 28.75 -13.61
N LEU A 184 -28.44 30.05 -13.77
CA LEU A 184 -29.31 31.02 -14.43
C LEU A 184 -29.11 31.09 -15.95
N GLN A 185 -28.10 30.40 -16.49
CA GLN A 185 -27.80 30.37 -17.91
C GLN A 185 -28.86 29.59 -18.70
N ASP A 186 -29.25 30.13 -19.86
CA ASP A 186 -30.11 29.45 -20.82
C ASP A 186 -29.34 28.26 -21.43
N GLY A 187 -29.94 27.07 -21.44
CA GLY A 187 -29.28 25.79 -21.75
C GLY A 187 -29.03 24.90 -20.52
N VAL A 188 -28.92 25.50 -19.33
CA VAL A 188 -28.86 24.77 -18.04
C VAL A 188 -30.24 24.76 -17.39
N SER A 189 -30.89 25.92 -17.36
CA SER A 189 -32.28 26.05 -16.94
C SER A 189 -33.02 27.00 -17.87
N ARG A 190 -34.35 26.83 -17.97
CA ARG A 190 -35.24 27.67 -18.76
C ARG A 190 -36.29 28.35 -17.89
N ILE A 191 -36.68 29.57 -18.25
CA ILE A 191 -37.77 30.27 -17.56
C ILE A 191 -39.10 29.55 -17.87
N SER A 192 -39.98 29.44 -16.86
CA SER A 192 -41.33 28.93 -17.08
C SER A 192 -42.08 29.78 -18.09
N SER A 193 -42.76 29.14 -19.03
CA SER A 193 -43.63 29.84 -19.99
C SER A 193 -44.90 30.39 -19.33
N ASN A 194 -45.23 29.95 -18.12
CA ASN A 194 -46.42 30.38 -17.40
C ASN A 194 -46.14 31.65 -16.58
N THR A 195 -46.90 32.71 -16.84
CA THR A 195 -46.80 34.00 -16.13
C THR A 195 -47.18 33.93 -14.65
N LYS A 196 -47.91 32.87 -14.24
CA LYS A 196 -48.26 32.63 -12.83
C LYS A 196 -47.15 31.94 -12.05
N ASP A 197 -46.14 31.37 -12.72
CA ASP A 197 -45.03 30.67 -12.06
C ASP A 197 -43.98 31.67 -11.58
N VAL A 198 -44.35 32.45 -10.57
CA VAL A 198 -43.51 33.45 -9.92
C VAL A 198 -43.39 33.16 -8.42
N LEU A 199 -42.20 33.37 -7.86
CA LEU A 199 -41.91 33.23 -6.44
C LEU A 199 -41.56 34.59 -5.85
N LYS A 200 -42.08 34.89 -4.67
CA LYS A 200 -41.70 36.08 -3.91
C LYS A 200 -40.43 35.78 -3.10
N ILE A 201 -39.31 36.39 -3.48
CA ILE A 201 -38.02 36.26 -2.79
C ILE A 201 -37.62 37.66 -2.33
N ASN A 202 -37.41 37.86 -1.03
CA ASN A 202 -37.03 39.16 -0.44
C ASN A 202 -37.93 40.35 -0.81
N GLY A 203 -39.21 40.09 -1.10
CA GLY A 203 -40.16 41.13 -1.50
C GLY A 203 -40.38 41.26 -3.00
N GLU A 204 -39.48 40.70 -3.82
CA GLU A 204 -39.52 40.79 -5.28
C GLU A 204 -40.13 39.52 -5.91
N LEU A 205 -40.83 39.69 -7.03
CA LEU A 205 -41.40 38.58 -7.80
C LEU A 205 -40.35 38.09 -8.82
N VAL A 206 -39.83 36.89 -8.60
CA VAL A 206 -38.83 36.24 -9.45
C VAL A 206 -39.48 35.09 -10.21
N PRO A 207 -39.32 34.97 -11.55
CA PRO A 207 -39.89 33.86 -12.30
C PRO A 207 -39.20 32.54 -11.96
N VAL A 208 -39.98 31.47 -11.94
CA VAL A 208 -39.46 30.10 -11.75
C VAL A 208 -38.72 29.66 -13.01
N ARG A 209 -37.58 28.99 -12.80
CA ARG A 209 -36.81 28.32 -13.85
C ARG A 209 -36.85 26.80 -13.65
N PHE A 210 -36.87 26.06 -14.74
CA PHE A 210 -36.79 24.60 -14.74
C PHE A 210 -35.47 24.16 -15.34
N MET A 211 -34.77 23.24 -14.67
CA MET A 211 -33.54 22.64 -15.20
C MET A 211 -33.85 21.88 -16.49
N GLU A 212 -33.01 22.07 -17.51
CA GLU A 212 -33.10 21.33 -18.77
C GLU A 212 -32.30 20.02 -18.74
N MET A 213 -31.40 19.89 -17.77
CA MET A 213 -30.55 18.72 -17.56
C MET A 213 -30.51 18.30 -16.08
N PRO A 214 -30.25 17.01 -15.78
CA PRO A 214 -30.11 16.56 -14.41
C PRO A 214 -28.89 17.22 -13.74
N ILE A 215 -28.98 17.46 -12.43
CA ILE A 215 -27.93 18.16 -11.65
C ILE A 215 -26.56 17.49 -11.79
N ARG A 216 -26.52 16.16 -11.97
CA ARG A 216 -25.26 15.43 -12.18
C ARG A 216 -24.56 15.83 -13.48
N GLU A 217 -25.32 16.02 -14.55
CA GLU A 217 -24.79 16.45 -15.84
C GLU A 217 -24.42 17.93 -15.78
N ALA A 218 -25.26 18.75 -15.17
CA ALA A 218 -24.96 20.16 -14.93
C ALA A 218 -23.63 20.37 -14.19
N LEU A 219 -23.34 19.54 -13.17
CA LEU A 219 -22.05 19.60 -12.49
C LEU A 219 -20.87 19.22 -13.39
N ARG A 220 -21.06 18.26 -14.31
CA ARG A 220 -20.02 17.88 -15.27
C ARG A 220 -19.76 19.02 -16.25
N THR A 221 -20.81 19.60 -16.83
CA THR A 221 -20.71 20.77 -17.72
C THR A 221 -20.04 21.94 -17.00
N PHE A 222 -20.40 22.20 -15.74
CA PHE A 222 -19.77 23.24 -14.94
C PHE A 222 -18.24 23.05 -14.80
N TYR A 223 -17.77 21.82 -14.65
CA TYR A 223 -16.33 21.53 -14.61
C TYR A 223 -15.63 21.63 -15.96
N GLU A 224 -16.34 21.33 -17.04
CA GLU A 224 -15.84 21.54 -18.40
C GLU A 224 -15.64 23.04 -18.66
N ASP A 225 -16.58 23.87 -18.21
CA ASP A 225 -16.51 25.33 -18.35
C ASP A 225 -15.53 25.99 -17.36
N ASN A 226 -15.34 25.40 -16.17
CA ASN A 226 -14.52 25.95 -15.09
C ASN A 226 -13.55 24.90 -14.51
N PRO A 227 -12.46 24.55 -15.24
CA PRO A 227 -11.56 23.47 -14.83
C PRO A 227 -10.73 23.75 -13.57
N THR A 228 -10.58 25.02 -13.19
CA THR A 228 -9.82 25.44 -11.99
C THR A 228 -10.61 25.31 -10.69
N VAL A 229 -11.94 25.33 -10.78
CA VAL A 229 -12.84 25.40 -9.64
C VAL A 229 -13.18 24.00 -9.15
N LYS A 230 -12.92 23.70 -7.87
CA LYS A 230 -13.21 22.38 -7.25
C LYS A 230 -14.32 22.50 -6.22
N ILE A 231 -15.46 21.85 -6.46
CA ILE A 231 -16.65 21.94 -5.60
C ILE A 231 -17.13 20.55 -5.17
N GLY A 232 -17.51 20.39 -3.90
CA GLY A 232 -18.15 19.15 -3.46
C GLY A 232 -19.52 18.97 -4.13
N LYS A 233 -19.87 17.74 -4.53
CA LYS A 233 -21.20 17.43 -5.09
C LYS A 233 -22.33 17.96 -4.19
N SER A 234 -22.28 17.68 -2.90
CA SER A 234 -23.32 18.14 -1.95
C SER A 234 -23.46 19.67 -1.92
N ILE A 235 -22.34 20.40 -1.96
CA ILE A 235 -22.32 21.86 -1.93
C ILE A 235 -22.95 22.42 -3.20
N PHE A 236 -22.61 21.89 -4.37
CA PHE A 236 -23.19 22.31 -5.64
C PHE A 236 -24.73 22.17 -5.63
N TYR A 237 -25.25 21.07 -5.07
CA TYR A 237 -26.68 20.84 -4.97
C TYR A 237 -27.37 21.83 -4.01
N CYS A 238 -26.68 22.25 -2.95
CA CYS A 238 -27.19 23.21 -1.97
C CYS A 238 -27.17 24.65 -2.47
N ILE A 239 -26.20 25.04 -3.32
CA ILE A 239 -26.09 26.39 -3.89
C ILE A 239 -27.22 26.68 -4.89
N ARG A 240 -27.89 25.63 -5.42
CA ARG A 240 -29.01 25.79 -6.33
C ARG A 240 -30.08 26.72 -5.75
N LEU A 241 -30.31 27.80 -6.48
CA LEU A 241 -31.32 28.79 -6.18
C LEU A 241 -32.72 28.19 -6.03
N ARG A 242 -33.51 28.71 -5.09
CA ARG A 242 -34.88 28.24 -4.81
C ARG A 242 -35.81 28.37 -6.02
N GLN A 243 -35.59 29.36 -6.87
CA GLN A 243 -36.36 29.54 -8.11
C GLN A 243 -36.03 28.53 -9.21
N VAL A 244 -34.92 27.79 -9.10
CA VAL A 244 -34.51 26.77 -10.08
C VAL A 244 -35.01 25.40 -9.61
N LYS A 245 -36.02 24.87 -10.28
CA LYS A 245 -36.65 23.57 -10.01
C LYS A 245 -36.11 22.49 -10.95
N ILE A 246 -36.04 21.25 -10.47
CA ILE A 246 -35.59 20.11 -11.30
C ILE A 246 -36.70 19.66 -12.24
N THR A 247 -37.91 19.48 -11.69
CA THR A 247 -39.03 18.89 -12.41
C THR A 247 -39.79 19.96 -13.15
N CYS A 248 -39.92 19.79 -14.47
CA CYS A 248 -40.89 20.56 -15.22
C CYS A 248 -42.25 19.85 -15.11
N PRO A 249 -43.35 20.57 -14.84
CA PRO A 249 -44.69 19.98 -14.90
C PRO A 249 -45.01 19.33 -16.27
N GLN A 250 -44.30 19.76 -17.32
CA GLN A 250 -44.44 19.27 -18.70
C GLN A 250 -43.71 17.95 -18.99
N ASP A 251 -42.92 17.41 -18.04
CA ASP A 251 -42.30 16.09 -18.20
C ASP A 251 -43.33 14.94 -18.14
N THR A 252 -44.59 15.28 -17.84
CA THR A 252 -45.77 14.44 -18.09
C THR A 252 -46.42 14.92 -19.39
N CYS A 253 -46.42 14.13 -20.47
CA CYS A 253 -47.19 14.53 -21.65
C CYS A 253 -48.67 14.52 -21.34
N MET A 254 -49.29 15.69 -21.39
CA MET A 254 -50.74 15.91 -21.24
C MET A 254 -51.48 15.76 -22.59
N CYS A 255 -50.84 15.12 -23.56
CA CYS A 255 -51.43 14.88 -24.87
C CYS A 255 -52.32 13.64 -24.81
N GLN A 256 -53.46 13.67 -25.53
CA GLN A 256 -54.38 12.53 -25.62
C GLN A 256 -53.67 11.20 -25.98
N VAL A 257 -52.58 11.25 -26.75
CA VAL A 257 -51.78 10.09 -27.16
C VAL A 257 -51.05 9.43 -25.98
N HIS A 258 -50.42 10.20 -25.09
CA HIS A 258 -49.68 9.66 -23.94
C HIS A 258 -50.57 9.45 -22.71
N GLU A 259 -51.64 10.23 -22.55
CA GLU A 259 -52.72 9.92 -21.60
C GLU A 259 -53.40 8.58 -21.98
N ASN A 260 -53.63 8.35 -23.27
CA ASN A 260 -54.11 7.05 -23.78
C ASN A 260 -53.14 5.90 -23.57
N MET A 261 -51.82 6.14 -23.48
CA MET A 261 -50.87 5.05 -23.28
C MET A 261 -50.95 4.49 -21.85
N TYR A 262 -51.22 5.34 -20.86
CA TYR A 262 -51.57 4.90 -19.52
C TYR A 262 -52.87 4.09 -19.51
N PHE A 263 -53.93 4.59 -20.17
CA PHE A 263 -55.19 3.87 -20.31
C PHE A 263 -55.07 2.54 -21.07
N LEU A 264 -54.23 2.46 -22.10
CA LEU A 264 -53.94 1.22 -22.85
C LEU A 264 -53.20 0.20 -21.98
N LEU A 265 -52.25 0.64 -21.15
CA LEU A 265 -51.53 -0.23 -20.22
C LEU A 265 -52.44 -0.72 -19.08
N GLN A 266 -53.37 0.13 -18.61
CA GLN A 266 -54.37 -0.23 -17.61
C GLN A 266 -55.44 -1.18 -18.20
N ALA A 267 -55.98 -0.89 -19.38
CA ALA A 267 -56.95 -1.75 -20.07
C ALA A 267 -56.34 -3.09 -20.55
N GLY A 268 -55.04 -3.09 -20.86
CA GLY A 268 -54.28 -4.30 -21.20
C GLY A 268 -53.86 -5.16 -20.00
N GLY A 269 -54.16 -4.73 -18.77
CA GLY A 269 -53.84 -5.49 -17.54
C GLY A 269 -52.36 -5.52 -17.17
N PHE A 270 -51.54 -4.63 -17.76
CA PHE A 270 -50.10 -4.54 -17.47
C PHE A 270 -49.78 -3.67 -16.25
N LEU A 271 -50.76 -2.85 -15.80
CA LEU A 271 -50.70 -2.13 -14.53
C LEU A 271 -51.81 -2.68 -13.63
N MET A 272 -51.41 -3.43 -12.60
CA MET A 272 -52.32 -3.79 -11.50
C MET A 272 -52.57 -2.53 -10.68
N ASP A 273 -53.86 -2.18 -10.51
CA ASP A 273 -54.30 -1.14 -9.59
C ASP A 273 -53.72 -1.44 -8.19
N LYS A 274 -53.04 -0.46 -7.59
CA LYS A 274 -52.62 -0.51 -6.18
C LYS A 274 -53.76 -0.07 -5.28
#